data_AF-A0A9D7YN02-F1
#
_entry.id   AF-A0A9D7YN02-F1
#
_cell.length_a   1.000
_cell.length_b   1.000
_cell.length_c   1.000
_cell.angle_alpha   90.00
_cell.angle_beta   90.00
_cell.angle_gamma   90.00
#
_symmetry.space_group_name_H-M   'P 1'
#
loop_
_entity.id
_entity.type
_entity.pdbx_description
1 polymer ?
#
loop_
_entity_poly.entity_id
_entity_poly.type
_entity_poly.pdbx_seq_one_letter_code
_entity_poly.pdbx_strand_id
1 'polypeptide(L)' 'MHAYYQNYRAVFGIDPIEIIAGELPRRQQRFVEAWMKLYQEELLENWNLAANSRPINRLPPLQ' A
#
# COMPACT_ATOMS: atom_id res chain seq x y z
N MET A 1 -4.44 -1.22 0.91
CA MET A 1 -3.23 -1.91 0.42
C MET A 1 -2.84 -2.99 1.42
N HIS A 2 -2.50 -4.20 0.95
CA HIS A 2 -2.08 -5.29 1.85
C HIS A 2 -0.56 -5.43 1.81
N ALA A 3 0.07 -5.43 2.98
CA ALA A 3 1.50 -5.67 3.15
C ALA A 3 1.73 -6.93 3.99
N TYR A 4 2.69 -7.76 3.57
CA TYR A 4 3.07 -8.99 4.25
C TYR A 4 4.57 -8.98 4.50
N TYR A 5 4.98 -9.36 5.72
CA TYR A 5 6.39 -9.50 6.07
C TYR A 5 6.55 -10.63 7.09
N GLN A 6 7.14 -11.76 6.67
CA GLN A 6 7.23 -12.97 7.50
C GLN A 6 5.85 -13.37 8.05
N ASN A 7 5.69 -13.39 9.38
CA ASN A 7 4.44 -13.70 10.07
C ASN A 7 3.55 -12.47 10.30
N TYR A 8 4.01 -11.28 9.88
CA TYR A 8 3.29 -10.02 10.03
C TYR A 8 2.47 -9.70 8.79
N ARG A 9 1.30 -9.11 9.02
CA ARG A 9 0.40 -8.61 7.98
C ARG A 9 -0.21 -7.30 8.43
N ALA A 10 -0.27 -6.34 7.51
CA ALA A 10 -0.96 -5.08 7.75
C ALA A 10 -1.77 -4.65 6.52
N VAL A 11 -2.86 -3.97 6.79
CA VAL A 11 -3.70 -3.30 5.80
C VAL A 11 -3.52 -1.81 5.99
N PHE A 12 -3.12 -1.14 4.92
CA PHE A 12 -2.92 0.31 4.89
C PHE A 12 -4.04 1.01 4.12
N GLY A 13 -4.47 2.15 4.64
CA GLY A 13 -5.21 3.17 3.89
C GLY A 13 -4.31 3.83 2.84
N ILE A 14 -4.90 4.22 1.71
CA ILE A 14 -4.19 4.96 0.66
C ILE A 14 -4.31 6.47 0.91
N ASP A 15 -5.46 6.90 1.42
CA ASP A 15 -5.69 8.30 1.83
C ASP A 15 -6.66 8.33 3.02
N PRO A 16 -6.18 8.60 4.25
CA PRO A 16 -4.77 8.83 4.61
C PRO A 16 -3.92 7.53 4.59
N ILE A 17 -2.59 7.69 4.52
CA ILE A 17 -1.64 6.57 4.63
C ILE A 17 -1.44 6.21 6.10
N GLU A 18 -2.20 5.22 6.56
CA GLU A 18 -2.16 4.71 7.92
C GLU A 18 -2.50 3.21 7.98
N ILE A 19 -2.14 2.54 9.08
CA ILE A 19 -2.56 1.15 9.30
C ILE A 19 -4.04 1.14 9.73
N ILE A 20 -4.87 0.45 8.96
CA ILE A 20 -6.28 0.22 9.25
C ILE A 20 -6.47 -1.10 10.03
N ALA A 21 -5.64 -2.11 9.74
CA ALA A 21 -5.71 -3.40 10.42
C ALA A 21 -4.36 -4.13 10.42
N GLY A 22 -4.13 -4.95 11.45
CA GLY A 22 -2.89 -5.72 11.59
C GLY A 22 -1.71 -4.88 12.07
N GLU A 23 -0.50 -5.37 11.84
CA GLU A 23 0.72 -4.74 12.34
C GLU A 23 1.93 -5.15 11.50
N LEU A 24 2.94 -4.28 11.50
CA LEU A 24 4.28 -4.58 10.99
C LEU A 24 5.32 -4.10 12.00
N PRO A 25 6.51 -4.70 12.03
CA PRO A 25 7.60 -4.13 12.80
C PRO A 25 7.90 -2.71 12.28
N ARG A 26 8.25 -1.80 13.19
CA ARG A 26 8.35 -0.36 12.93
C ARG A 26 9.19 0.02 11.71
N ARG A 27 10.26 -0.74 11.42
CA ARG A 27 11.12 -0.50 10.26
C ARG A 27 10.37 -0.79 8.95
N GLN A 28 9.69 -1.92 8.87
CA GLN A 28 8.91 -2.34 7.70
C GLN A 28 7.70 -1.44 7.48
N GLN A 29 7.01 -1.05 8.56
CA GLN A 29 5.94 -0.06 8.49
C GLN A 29 6.42 1.24 7.83
N ARG A 30 7.55 1.80 8.28
CA ARG A 30 8.10 3.05 7.71
C ARG A 30 8.49 2.90 6.24
N PHE A 31 8.99 1.74 5.83
CA PHE A 31 9.27 1.47 4.41
C PHE A 31 8.00 1.45 3.57
N VAL A 32 6.95 0.78 4.04
CA VAL A 32 5.66 0.73 3.35
C VAL A 32 5.05 2.13 3.27
N GLU A 33 5.03 2.89 4.36
CA GLU A 33 4.52 4.27 4.38
C GLU A 33 5.30 5.18 3.43
N ALA A 34 6.63 5.09 3.39
CA ALA A 34 7.46 5.90 2.50
C ALA A 34 7.21 5.57 1.02
N TRP A 35 7.11 4.28 0.68
CA TRP A 35 6.79 3.85 -0.67
C TRP A 35 5.36 4.26 -1.07
N MET A 36 4.39 4.10 -0.18
CA MET A 36 3.01 4.53 -0.44
C MET A 36 2.89 6.03 -0.63
N LYS A 37 3.68 6.84 0.10
CA LYS A 37 3.75 8.30 -0.10
C LYS A 37 4.34 8.66 -1.45
N LEU A 38 5.36 7.93 -1.90
CA LEU A 38 6.00 8.18 -3.19
C LEU A 38 5.06 7.89 -4.37
N TYR A 39 4.15 6.92 -4.22
CA TYR A 39 3.25 6.45 -5.28
C TYR A 39 1.76 6.64 -4.92
N GLN A 40 1.42 7.64 -4.10
CA GLN A 40 0.07 7.76 -3.54
C GLN A 40 -0.96 8.04 -4.63
N GLU A 41 -0.63 8.90 -5.59
CA GLU A 41 -1.51 9.25 -6.72
C GLU A 41 -1.78 8.04 -7.60
N GLU A 42 -0.74 7.28 -7.96
CA GLU A 42 -0.88 6.09 -8.80
C GLU A 42 -1.59 4.95 -8.05
N LEU A 43 -1.47 4.87 -6.73
CA LEU A 43 -2.25 3.95 -5.89
C LEU A 43 -3.74 4.31 -5.90
N LEU A 44 -4.09 5.60 -5.83
CA LEU A 44 -5.47 6.07 -5.95
C LEU A 44 -6.04 5.82 -7.36
N GLU A 45 -5.24 6.07 -8.40
CA GLU A 45 -5.64 5.75 -9.77
C GLU A 45 -5.91 4.25 -9.93
N ASN A 46 -5.00 3.40 -9.44
CA ASN A 46 -5.19 1.95 -9.46
C ASN A 46 -6.41 1.50 -8.66
N TRP A 47 -6.71 2.15 -7.54
CA TRP A 47 -7.93 1.89 -6.78
C TRP A 47 -9.18 2.19 -7.62
N ASN A 48 -9.21 3.33 -8.31
CA ASN A 48 -10.30 3.69 -9.21
C ASN A 48 -10.42 2.73 -10.40
N LEU A 49 -9.31 2.34 -11.02
CA LEU A 49 -9.30 1.36 -12.12
C LEU A 49 -9.88 0.02 -11.65
N ALA A 50 -9.42 -0.48 -10.50
CA ALA A 50 -9.91 -1.73 -9.91
C ALA A 50 -11.41 -1.68 -9.59
N ALA A 51 -11.89 -0.58 -9.01
CA ALA A 51 -13.32 -0.37 -8.73
C ALA A 51 -14.18 -0.39 -10.00
N ASN A 52 -13.61 0.02 -11.14
CA ASN A 52 -14.25 0.00 -12.46
C ASN A 52 -13.96 -1.30 -13.25
N SER A 53 -13.45 -2.35 -12.61
CA SER A 53 -13.07 -3.63 -13.24
C SER A 53 -12.08 -3.46 -14.42
N ARG A 54 -11.25 -2.43 -14.35
CA ARG A 54 -10.19 -2.16 -15.33
C ARG A 54 -8.85 -2.74 -14.86
N PRO A 55 -7.96 -3.11 -15.79
CA PRO A 55 -6.61 -3.54 -15.44
C PRO A 55 -5.88 -2.40 -14.72
N ILE A 56 -5.19 -2.74 -13.63
CA ILE A 56 -4.36 -1.82 -12.86
C ILE A 56 -2.98 -1.67 -13.50
N ASN A 57 -2.36 -0.51 -13.29
CA ASN A 57 -1.00 -0.23 -13.71
C ASN A 57 0.01 -0.89 -12.77
N ARG A 58 1.13 -1.36 -13.32
CA ARG A 58 2.24 -1.86 -12.50
C ARG A 58 2.92 -0.71 -11.78
N LEU A 59 3.09 -0.86 -10.48
CA LEU A 59 3.89 0.05 -9.66
C LEU A 59 5.29 -0.52 -9.43
N PRO A 60 6.32 0.33 -9.25
CA PRO A 60 7.64 -0.12 -8.87
C PRO A 60 7.61 -0.94 -7.58
N PRO A 61 8.41 -2.02 -7.45
CA PRO A 61 8.41 -2.83 -6.24
C PRO A 61 8.88 -2.02 -5.02
N LEU A 62 8.45 -2.45 -3.83
CA LEU A 62 9.02 -1.98 -2.58
C LEU A 62 10.52 -2.35 -2.56
N GLN A 63 11.41 -1.37 -2.41
CA GLN A 63 12.87 -1.59 -2.29
C GLN A 63 13.29 -1.88 -0.85
#